data_AF-A0A097H137-F1
#
_entry.id   AF-A0A097H137-F1
#
_cell.length_a   1.000
_cell.length_b   1.000
_cell.length_c   1.000
_cell.angle_alpha   90.00
_cell.angle_beta   90.00
_cell.angle_gamma   90.00
#
_symmetry.space_group_name_H-M   'P 1'
#
loop_
_entity.id
_entity.type
_entity.pdbx_description
1 polymer ?
#
loop_
_entity_poly.entity_id
_entity_poly.type
_entity_poly.pdbx_seq_one_letter_code
_entity_poly.pdbx_strand_id
1 'polypeptide(L)'
;MKCLFLLCLCLVPIVVFSSTFTSQNPIDLPSDATPPTPVLDVPGKELDSRLSYHIISTFWGALGGDVYLGNSPNSDALCPDGVISYNSNVGPNGTPIRFIGSSSDFGPGIFEDELLNIQFDISTANLCVSYTIWKVGYYNPSLGTMLLETGGTIGQADRQWFKIVKSSQFGYYLLYCPVTTPVICPSSSDDRFCSKVGVVQLNGKRHLALVKDNPLEVSFMQV
;
A
#
# COMPACT_ATOMS: atom_id res chain seq x y z
N MET A 1 28.24 -14.38 17.52
CA MET A 1 29.08 -14.40 18.75
C MET A 1 28.19 -14.03 19.93
N LYS A 2 28.31 -14.83 21.00
CA LYS A 2 27.48 -14.95 22.21
C LYS A 2 26.69 -13.72 22.69
N CYS A 3 25.37 -13.88 22.82
CA CYS A 3 24.50 -13.09 23.70
C CYS A 3 24.78 -13.47 25.16
N LEU A 4 25.06 -12.47 25.99
CA LEU A 4 25.41 -12.66 27.40
C LEU A 4 24.13 -12.73 28.24
N PHE A 5 23.87 -13.88 28.85
CA PHE A 5 22.82 -14.08 29.86
C PHE A 5 23.37 -13.63 31.22
N LEU A 6 22.78 -12.61 31.83
CA LEU A 6 23.07 -12.24 33.22
C LEU A 6 21.81 -12.45 34.06
N LEU A 7 21.68 -13.66 34.60
CA LEU A 7 20.75 -14.02 35.67
C LEU A 7 21.41 -13.58 36.98
N CYS A 8 21.07 -12.40 37.49
CA CYS A 8 21.51 -11.95 38.81
C CYS A 8 20.31 -11.98 39.77
N LEU A 9 20.21 -13.09 40.52
CA LEU A 9 19.36 -13.22 41.70
C LEU A 9 20.08 -12.53 42.86
N CYS A 10 19.59 -11.38 43.29
CA CYS A 10 19.98 -10.74 44.55
C CYS A 10 18.72 -10.31 45.30
N LEU A 11 18.56 -10.88 46.49
CA LEU A 11 17.49 -10.64 47.45
C LEU A 11 17.81 -9.41 48.33
N VAL A 12 16.74 -8.69 48.73
CA VAL A 12 16.59 -7.80 49.92
C VAL A 12 17.12 -6.35 49.80
N PRO A 13 16.54 -5.30 50.46
CA PRO A 13 15.21 -5.09 51.06
C PRO A 13 14.39 -3.96 50.40
N ILE A 14 13.10 -3.93 50.73
CA ILE A 14 12.15 -2.83 50.44
C ILE A 14 12.63 -1.56 51.16
N VAL A 15 13.05 -0.56 50.38
CA VAL A 15 13.23 0.81 50.88
C VAL A 15 12.00 1.62 50.48
N VAL A 16 11.15 1.91 51.46
CA VAL A 16 9.99 2.78 51.30
C VAL A 16 10.49 4.22 51.16
N PHE A 17 10.59 4.71 49.93
CA PHE A 17 10.68 6.15 49.67
C PHE A 17 9.29 6.67 49.32
N SER A 18 8.62 7.26 50.32
CA SER A 18 7.58 8.25 50.08
C SER A 18 8.24 9.49 49.48
N SER A 19 7.97 9.78 48.22
CA SER A 19 8.20 11.11 47.64
C SER A 19 7.17 11.31 46.53
N THR A 20 6.16 12.13 46.81
CA THR A 20 5.31 12.74 45.80
C THR A 20 6.17 13.61 44.89
N PHE A 21 6.64 13.06 43.78
CA PHE A 21 7.30 13.82 42.72
C PHE A 21 6.24 14.17 41.67
N THR A 22 5.52 15.28 41.86
CA THR A 22 4.71 15.89 40.81
C THR A 22 5.65 16.60 39.84
N SER A 23 6.18 15.85 38.87
CA SER A 23 6.84 16.41 37.69
C SER A 23 5.78 16.89 36.71
N GLN A 24 5.24 18.11 36.93
CA GLN A 24 4.37 18.82 36.00
C GLN A 24 5.17 19.80 35.15
N ASN A 25 6.16 19.32 34.41
CA ASN A 25 6.61 20.01 33.20
C ASN A 25 6.71 18.96 32.10
N PRO A 26 5.75 18.93 31.16
CA PRO A 26 5.96 18.24 29.90
C PRO A 26 7.18 18.89 29.24
N ILE A 27 8.23 18.11 29.04
CA ILE A 27 9.29 18.51 28.13
C ILE A 27 8.67 18.37 26.74
N ASP A 28 8.16 19.46 26.19
CA ASP A 28 7.76 19.53 24.79
C ASP A 28 9.06 19.47 23.96
N LEU A 29 9.47 18.25 23.62
CA LEU A 29 10.44 18.04 22.56
C LEU A 29 9.83 18.63 21.28
N PRO A 30 10.55 19.46 20.51
CA PRO A 30 10.12 19.82 19.18
C PRO A 30 9.97 18.52 18.39
N SER A 31 8.73 18.14 18.10
CA SER A 31 8.47 17.10 17.11
C SER A 31 8.89 17.69 15.78
N ASP A 32 10.09 17.33 15.32
CA ASP A 32 10.59 17.59 13.97
C ASP A 32 9.83 16.72 12.92
N ALA A 33 8.58 16.36 13.22
CA ALA A 33 7.71 15.62 12.33
C ALA A 33 7.13 16.63 11.33
N THR A 34 7.68 16.64 10.12
CA THR A 34 7.01 17.27 8.98
C THR A 34 5.60 16.68 8.89
N PRO A 35 4.54 17.52 8.82
CA PRO A 35 3.18 17.01 8.74
C PRO A 35 3.04 16.10 7.50
N PRO A 36 2.30 14.99 7.59
CA PRO A 36 2.17 14.06 6.49
C PRO A 36 1.50 14.75 5.30
N THR A 37 2.03 14.54 4.10
CA THR A 37 1.52 15.14 2.88
C THR A 37 0.30 14.34 2.39
N PRO A 38 -0.89 14.93 2.23
CA PRO A 38 -2.05 14.20 1.73
C PRO A 38 -1.89 13.88 0.23
N VAL A 39 -2.37 12.71 -0.17
CA VAL A 39 -2.49 12.35 -1.60
C VAL A 39 -3.66 13.12 -2.18
N LEU A 40 -3.50 13.67 -3.39
CA LEU A 40 -4.52 14.46 -4.07
C LEU A 40 -5.14 13.70 -5.24
N ASP A 41 -6.44 13.87 -5.43
CA ASP A 41 -7.16 13.50 -6.64
C ASP A 41 -6.87 14.48 -7.81
N VAL A 42 -7.42 14.19 -8.99
CA VAL A 42 -7.26 15.02 -10.19
C VAL A 42 -7.73 16.48 -9.98
N PRO A 43 -8.88 16.74 -9.35
CA PRO A 43 -9.27 18.09 -8.93
C PRO A 43 -8.37 18.79 -7.89
N GLY A 44 -7.46 18.07 -7.23
CA GLY A 44 -6.61 18.60 -6.17
C GLY A 44 -7.21 18.52 -4.76
N LYS A 45 -8.21 17.66 -4.56
CA LYS A 45 -8.77 17.35 -3.23
C LYS A 45 -8.06 16.17 -2.60
N GLU A 46 -7.97 16.17 -1.29
CA GLU A 46 -7.37 15.09 -0.52
C GLU A 46 -8.15 13.78 -0.68
N LEU A 47 -7.43 12.68 -0.84
CA LEU A 47 -8.03 11.36 -0.86
C LEU A 47 -8.58 10.98 0.52
N ASP A 48 -9.83 10.52 0.51
CA ASP A 48 -10.58 10.03 1.67
C ASP A 48 -10.85 8.52 1.54
N SER A 49 -10.51 7.76 2.57
CA SER A 49 -10.71 6.29 2.69
C SER A 49 -12.17 5.83 2.62
N ARG A 50 -13.14 6.74 2.78
CA ARG A 50 -14.58 6.46 2.67
C ARG A 50 -15.11 6.62 1.25
N LEU A 51 -14.30 7.15 0.34
CA LEU A 51 -14.66 7.37 -1.06
C LEU A 51 -13.93 6.37 -1.96
N SER A 52 -14.42 6.28 -3.20
CA SER A 52 -13.88 5.38 -4.21
C SER A 52 -13.25 6.19 -5.35
N TYR A 53 -12.20 5.65 -5.96
CA TYR A 53 -11.44 6.30 -7.01
C TYR A 53 -11.15 5.33 -8.15
N HIS A 54 -11.08 5.84 -9.38
CA HIS A 54 -10.41 5.18 -10.49
C HIS A 54 -8.92 5.51 -10.43
N ILE A 55 -8.07 4.49 -10.56
CA ILE A 55 -6.65 4.70 -10.87
C ILE A 55 -6.55 4.88 -12.39
N ILE A 56 -6.24 6.09 -12.81
CA ILE A 56 -6.07 6.45 -14.22
C ILE A 56 -4.59 6.64 -14.52
N SER A 57 -4.17 6.30 -15.74
CA SER A 57 -2.83 6.68 -16.20
C SER A 57 -2.71 8.20 -16.29
N THR A 58 -1.59 8.75 -15.84
CA THR A 58 -1.34 10.20 -15.95
C THR A 58 -1.09 10.63 -17.41
N PHE A 59 -0.70 9.68 -18.27
CA PHE A 59 -0.44 9.91 -19.69
C PHE A 59 -1.63 9.55 -20.57
N TRP A 60 -1.78 10.28 -21.68
CA TRP A 60 -2.90 10.09 -22.61
C TRP A 60 -2.53 9.18 -23.78
N GLY A 61 -3.54 8.70 -24.51
CA GLY A 61 -3.35 7.91 -25.73
C GLY A 61 -2.87 6.48 -25.43
N ALA A 62 -1.85 6.02 -26.17
CA ALA A 62 -1.34 4.65 -26.09
C ALA A 62 -0.64 4.29 -24.77
N LEU A 63 -0.23 5.30 -23.99
CA LEU A 63 0.29 5.11 -22.62
C LEU A 63 -0.83 5.20 -21.56
N GLY A 64 -2.02 5.62 -21.98
CA GLY A 64 -3.20 5.73 -21.14
C GLY A 64 -3.82 4.39 -20.78
N GLY A 65 -4.87 4.43 -19.97
CA GLY A 65 -5.67 3.27 -19.61
C GLY A 65 -5.79 3.10 -18.10
N ASP A 66 -7.03 2.94 -17.65
CA ASP A 66 -7.35 2.84 -16.24
C ASP A 66 -7.09 1.42 -15.72
N VAL A 67 -6.83 1.33 -14.42
CA VAL A 67 -6.70 0.05 -13.72
C VAL A 67 -8.07 -0.56 -13.50
N TYR A 68 -8.20 -1.85 -13.77
CA TYR A 68 -9.43 -2.61 -13.62
C TYR A 68 -9.16 -4.04 -13.14
N LEU A 69 -10.19 -4.65 -12.55
CA LEU A 69 -10.19 -6.04 -12.15
C LEU A 69 -10.48 -6.92 -13.38
N GLY A 70 -9.58 -7.84 -13.68
CA GLY A 70 -9.75 -8.79 -14.77
C GLY A 70 -9.24 -10.17 -14.42
N ASN A 71 -9.32 -11.10 -15.37
CA ASN A 71 -8.82 -12.45 -15.16
C ASN A 71 -7.31 -12.50 -15.40
N SER A 72 -6.56 -13.04 -14.43
CA SER A 72 -5.15 -13.35 -14.65
C SER A 72 -4.99 -14.51 -15.64
N PRO A 73 -3.99 -14.49 -16.53
CA PRO A 73 -3.78 -15.56 -17.48
C PRO A 73 -3.24 -16.78 -16.76
N ASN A 74 -3.78 -17.95 -17.08
CA ASN A 74 -3.44 -19.22 -16.45
C ASN A 74 -3.72 -19.25 -14.93
N SER A 75 -4.65 -18.43 -14.45
CA SER A 75 -5.13 -18.53 -13.07
C SER A 75 -6.25 -19.57 -12.96
N ASP A 76 -6.15 -20.42 -11.94
CA ASP A 76 -7.19 -21.37 -11.54
C ASP A 76 -8.22 -20.73 -10.58
N ALA A 77 -8.17 -19.41 -10.40
CA ALA A 77 -9.11 -18.68 -9.56
C ALA A 77 -10.54 -18.76 -10.11
N LEU A 78 -11.49 -18.98 -9.20
CA LEU A 78 -12.93 -19.01 -9.53
C LEU A 78 -13.50 -17.64 -9.89
N CYS A 79 -12.77 -16.57 -9.55
CA CYS A 79 -13.16 -15.18 -9.72
C CYS A 79 -12.04 -14.43 -10.45
N PRO A 80 -12.35 -13.30 -11.10
CA PRO A 80 -11.32 -12.40 -11.60
C PRO A 80 -10.34 -12.04 -10.49
N ASP A 81 -9.06 -12.27 -10.73
CA ASP A 81 -8.00 -12.19 -9.72
C ASP A 81 -6.79 -11.36 -10.17
N GLY A 82 -6.85 -10.74 -11.34
CA GLY A 82 -5.77 -9.96 -11.92
C GLY A 82 -6.00 -8.46 -11.80
N VAL A 83 -4.93 -7.74 -11.46
CA VAL A 83 -4.89 -6.28 -11.53
C VAL A 83 -4.31 -5.87 -12.88
N ILE A 84 -5.14 -5.29 -13.74
CA ILE A 84 -4.81 -5.03 -15.14
C ILE A 84 -5.04 -3.55 -15.44
N SER A 85 -4.35 -2.99 -16.43
CA SER A 85 -4.65 -1.67 -16.99
C SER A 85 -5.11 -1.78 -18.43
N TYR A 86 -6.01 -0.89 -18.87
CA TYR A 86 -6.40 -0.83 -20.27
C TYR A 86 -5.21 -0.42 -21.16
N ASN A 87 -5.27 -0.80 -22.44
CA ASN A 87 -4.23 -0.47 -23.41
C ASN A 87 -4.30 1.00 -23.91
N SER A 88 -5.36 1.72 -23.58
CA SER A 88 -5.52 3.15 -23.91
C SER A 88 -6.60 3.79 -23.03
N ASN A 89 -6.64 5.12 -23.02
CA ASN A 89 -7.70 5.90 -22.39
C ASN A 89 -8.99 6.03 -23.23
N VAL A 90 -9.06 5.41 -24.42
CA VAL A 90 -10.27 5.38 -25.27
C VAL A 90 -11.27 4.28 -24.83
N GLY A 91 -10.94 3.58 -23.74
CA GLY A 91 -11.73 2.48 -23.19
C GLY A 91 -12.75 2.90 -22.14
N PRO A 92 -13.40 1.91 -21.49
CA PRO A 92 -14.23 2.16 -20.32
C PRO A 92 -13.37 2.65 -19.14
N ASN A 93 -14.04 3.27 -18.16
CA ASN A 93 -13.40 3.63 -16.90
C ASN A 93 -12.91 2.37 -16.16
N GLY A 94 -11.87 2.56 -15.36
CA GLY A 94 -11.31 1.50 -14.51
C GLY A 94 -12.31 0.95 -13.48
N THR A 95 -11.95 -0.13 -12.81
CA THR A 95 -12.73 -0.61 -11.67
C THR A 95 -12.46 0.30 -10.47
N PRO A 96 -13.50 0.83 -9.80
CA PRO A 96 -13.34 1.62 -8.57
C PRO A 96 -12.48 0.90 -7.53
N ILE A 97 -11.63 1.66 -6.84
CA ILE A 97 -10.89 1.19 -5.67
C ILE A 97 -11.14 2.09 -4.47
N ARG A 98 -10.92 1.55 -3.27
CA ARG A 98 -10.82 2.30 -2.03
C ARG A 98 -9.49 2.01 -1.35
N PHE A 99 -8.98 3.00 -0.63
CA PHE A 99 -7.75 2.90 0.14
C PHE A 99 -8.06 2.65 1.62
N ILE A 100 -7.29 1.78 2.24
CA ILE A 100 -7.46 1.40 3.65
C ILE A 100 -6.12 1.63 4.33
N GLY A 101 -6.01 2.76 5.06
CA GLY A 101 -4.78 3.14 5.76
C GLY A 101 -4.41 2.18 6.90
N SER A 102 -3.11 2.12 7.21
CA SER A 102 -2.58 1.29 8.30
C SER A 102 -2.83 1.89 9.70
N SER A 103 -2.78 3.21 9.81
CA SER A 103 -3.00 3.97 11.04
C SER A 103 -4.26 4.84 10.90
N SER A 104 -5.06 4.90 11.97
CA SER A 104 -6.23 5.77 12.05
C SER A 104 -5.89 7.16 12.59
N ASP A 105 -4.62 7.42 12.87
CA ASP A 105 -4.16 8.55 13.68
C ASP A 105 -4.40 9.91 12.99
N PHE A 106 -4.58 9.89 11.67
CA PHE A 106 -4.84 11.07 10.85
C PHE A 106 -6.28 11.12 10.29
N GLY A 107 -7.19 10.33 10.87
CA GLY A 107 -8.59 10.28 10.44
C GLY A 107 -8.77 9.55 9.10
N PRO A 108 -9.73 9.98 8.25
CA PRO A 108 -10.04 9.27 7.01
C PRO A 108 -9.08 9.58 5.84
N GLY A 109 -8.12 10.49 6.03
CA GLY A 109 -7.20 10.93 4.96
C GLY A 109 -6.21 9.85 4.54
N ILE A 110 -5.80 9.89 3.27
CA ILE A 110 -4.74 9.06 2.71
C ILE A 110 -3.52 9.93 2.42
N PHE A 111 -2.37 9.51 2.95
CA PHE A 111 -1.14 10.29 2.91
C PHE A 111 -0.06 9.60 2.06
N GLU A 112 0.81 10.42 1.49
CA GLU A 112 1.99 9.96 0.78
C GLU A 112 2.90 9.18 1.73
N ASP A 113 3.58 8.17 1.20
CA ASP A 113 4.59 7.36 1.90
C ASP A 113 4.10 6.53 3.11
N GLU A 114 2.80 6.57 3.39
CA GLU A 114 2.14 5.76 4.43
C GLU A 114 1.70 4.39 3.92
N LEU A 115 1.77 3.39 4.80
CA LEU A 115 1.35 2.03 4.48
C LEU A 115 -0.18 1.94 4.40
N LEU A 116 -0.67 1.32 3.33
CA LEU A 116 -2.10 1.11 3.07
C LEU A 116 -2.37 -0.19 2.32
N ASN A 117 -3.61 -0.67 2.41
CA ASN A 117 -4.13 -1.71 1.53
C ASN A 117 -4.99 -1.07 0.43
N ILE A 118 -5.09 -1.77 -0.71
CA ILE A 118 -5.90 -1.36 -1.86
C ILE A 118 -6.95 -2.44 -2.08
N GLN A 119 -8.20 -2.04 -2.28
CA GLN A 119 -9.30 -2.95 -2.57
C GLN A 119 -10.16 -2.40 -3.69
N PHE A 120 -10.56 -3.26 -4.64
CA PHE A 120 -11.62 -2.92 -5.58
C PHE A 120 -12.96 -2.77 -4.86
N ASP A 121 -13.58 -1.61 -5.01
CA ASP A 121 -14.81 -1.23 -4.33
C ASP A 121 -16.03 -1.53 -5.22
N ILE A 122 -16.35 -2.82 -5.30
CA ILE A 122 -17.42 -3.35 -6.15
C ILE A 122 -18.26 -4.37 -5.40
N SER A 123 -19.54 -4.46 -5.77
CA SER A 123 -20.41 -5.56 -5.33
C SER A 123 -20.02 -6.84 -6.05
N THR A 124 -19.74 -7.90 -5.30
CA THR A 124 -19.39 -9.22 -5.83
C THR A 124 -20.31 -10.31 -5.27
N ALA A 125 -20.32 -11.47 -5.91
CA ALA A 125 -20.92 -12.66 -5.31
C ALA A 125 -20.17 -13.03 -4.03
N ASN A 126 -20.86 -13.63 -3.05
CA ASN A 126 -20.25 -14.02 -1.75
C ASN A 126 -18.95 -14.84 -1.90
N LEU A 127 -18.85 -15.68 -2.93
CA LEU A 127 -17.66 -16.49 -3.21
C LEU A 127 -16.45 -15.69 -3.74
N CYS A 128 -16.66 -14.46 -4.22
CA CYS A 128 -15.65 -13.59 -4.82
C CYS A 128 -15.28 -12.39 -3.94
N VAL A 129 -15.77 -12.31 -2.70
CA VAL A 129 -15.51 -11.16 -1.81
C VAL A 129 -14.01 -11.00 -1.52
N SER A 130 -13.29 -12.10 -1.33
CA SER A 130 -11.83 -12.08 -1.13
C SER A 130 -11.06 -11.59 -2.36
N TYR A 131 -11.60 -11.81 -3.56
CA TYR A 131 -10.98 -11.45 -4.85
C TYR A 131 -11.13 -9.96 -5.22
N THR A 132 -11.22 -9.11 -4.21
CA THR A 132 -11.25 -7.65 -4.36
C THR A 132 -10.02 -6.99 -3.73
N ILE A 133 -9.39 -7.63 -2.74
CA ILE A 133 -8.27 -7.08 -1.98
C ILE A 133 -6.98 -7.38 -2.73
N TRP A 134 -6.19 -6.34 -3.00
CA TRP A 134 -4.95 -6.46 -3.75
C TRP A 134 -3.88 -7.22 -2.96
N LYS A 135 -3.13 -8.04 -3.68
CA LYS A 135 -1.95 -8.75 -3.20
C LYS A 135 -0.89 -8.78 -4.29
N VAL A 136 0.30 -9.24 -3.93
CA VAL A 136 1.33 -9.64 -4.89
C VAL A 136 1.27 -11.16 -5.02
N GLY A 137 1.15 -11.64 -6.25
CA GLY A 137 1.12 -13.06 -6.59
C GLY A 137 2.48 -13.72 -6.48
N TYR A 138 2.55 -15.00 -6.85
CA TYR A 138 3.82 -15.73 -6.86
C TYR A 138 4.75 -15.26 -7.98
N TYR A 139 6.04 -15.51 -7.81
CA TYR A 139 7.03 -15.20 -8.85
C TYR A 139 6.76 -15.99 -10.13
N ASN A 140 6.58 -15.28 -11.24
CA ASN A 140 6.39 -15.87 -12.55
C ASN A 140 7.75 -15.95 -13.27
N PRO A 141 8.33 -17.16 -13.46
CA PRO A 141 9.64 -17.30 -14.06
C PRO A 141 9.69 -16.91 -15.54
N SER A 142 8.57 -17.01 -16.27
CA SER A 142 8.49 -16.61 -17.68
C SER A 142 8.52 -15.09 -17.86
N LEU A 143 8.00 -14.34 -16.87
CA LEU A 143 8.00 -12.87 -16.88
C LEU A 143 9.16 -12.26 -16.09
N GLY A 144 9.82 -13.05 -15.26
CA GLY A 144 10.89 -12.57 -14.38
C GLY A 144 10.41 -11.63 -13.29
N THR A 145 9.12 -11.69 -12.92
CA THR A 145 8.51 -10.78 -11.94
C THR A 145 7.29 -11.40 -11.25
N MET A 146 6.77 -10.74 -10.22
CA MET A 146 5.52 -11.05 -9.52
C MET A 146 4.41 -10.12 -10.04
N LEU A 147 3.28 -10.71 -10.40
CA LEU A 147 2.09 -9.96 -10.84
C LEU A 147 1.31 -9.44 -9.64
N LEU A 148 0.60 -8.33 -9.83
CA LEU A 148 -0.42 -7.89 -8.87
C LEU A 148 -1.71 -8.67 -9.13
N GLU A 149 -2.26 -9.21 -8.05
CA GLU A 149 -3.44 -10.06 -8.04
C GLU A 149 -4.44 -9.57 -6.98
N THR A 150 -5.59 -10.22 -6.88
CA THR A 150 -6.51 -10.10 -5.75
C THR A 150 -6.58 -11.39 -4.92
N GLY A 151 -7.36 -11.38 -3.84
CA GLY A 151 -7.37 -12.48 -2.87
C GLY A 151 -6.45 -12.22 -1.66
N GLY A 152 -6.05 -10.97 -1.44
CA GLY A 152 -5.30 -10.56 -0.26
C GLY A 152 -6.17 -10.48 1.00
N THR A 153 -5.57 -10.00 2.09
CA THR A 153 -6.21 -9.84 3.40
C THR A 153 -6.05 -8.41 3.92
N ILE A 154 -7.00 -7.95 4.73
CA ILE A 154 -6.95 -6.65 5.42
C ILE A 154 -6.88 -6.91 6.92
N GLY A 155 -6.02 -6.17 7.64
CA GLY A 155 -5.91 -6.26 9.10
C GLY A 155 -5.28 -7.55 9.64
N GLN A 156 -4.91 -8.49 8.78
CA GLN A 156 -4.26 -9.76 9.16
C GLN A 156 -2.73 -9.67 9.07
N ALA A 157 -2.02 -10.67 9.59
CA ALA A 157 -0.56 -10.68 9.62
C ALA A 157 0.08 -10.84 8.22
N ASP A 158 -0.64 -11.46 7.29
CA ASP A 158 -0.23 -11.74 5.91
C ASP A 158 -0.67 -10.67 4.90
N ARG A 159 -1.26 -9.56 5.39
CA ARG A 159 -1.71 -8.45 4.54
C ARG A 159 -0.57 -7.87 3.72
N GLN A 160 -0.87 -7.53 2.47
CA GLN A 160 0.09 -6.94 1.56
C GLN A 160 0.00 -5.42 1.61
N TRP A 161 1.11 -4.78 1.99
CA TRP A 161 1.16 -3.34 2.11
C TRP A 161 1.64 -2.66 0.85
N PHE A 162 1.02 -1.53 0.56
CA PHE A 162 1.41 -0.63 -0.50
C PHE A 162 1.62 0.77 0.05
N LYS A 163 2.29 1.61 -0.72
CA LYS A 163 2.38 3.06 -0.50
C LYS A 163 2.05 3.80 -1.79
N ILE A 164 1.62 5.04 -1.62
CA ILE A 164 1.48 6.01 -2.71
C ILE A 164 2.62 7.01 -2.56
N VAL A 165 3.42 7.19 -3.61
CA VAL A 165 4.56 8.11 -3.60
C VAL A 165 4.42 9.09 -4.75
N LYS A 166 4.77 10.36 -4.51
CA LYS A 166 4.72 11.39 -5.55
C LYS A 166 5.68 11.06 -6.70
N SER A 167 5.19 11.11 -7.94
CA SER A 167 6.09 11.00 -9.09
C SER A 167 6.87 12.31 -9.29
N SER A 168 8.12 12.19 -9.73
CA SER A 168 8.93 13.32 -10.20
C SER A 168 8.39 14.01 -11.46
N GLN A 169 7.54 13.33 -12.23
CA GLN A 169 6.93 13.88 -13.44
C GLN A 169 5.51 14.35 -13.14
N PHE A 170 4.54 13.44 -13.14
CA PHE A 170 3.13 13.77 -12.92
C PHE A 170 2.42 12.70 -12.08
N GLY A 171 1.51 13.16 -11.22
CA GLY A 171 0.72 12.27 -10.37
C GLY A 171 1.56 11.54 -9.32
N TYR A 172 1.37 10.23 -9.25
CA TYR A 172 1.89 9.33 -8.23
C TYR A 172 2.37 8.02 -8.85
N TYR A 173 3.07 7.20 -8.07
CA TYR A 173 3.25 5.79 -8.36
C TYR A 173 3.05 4.96 -7.10
N LEU A 174 2.82 3.66 -7.29
CA LEU A 174 2.61 2.73 -6.19
C LEU A 174 3.90 1.97 -5.88
N LEU A 175 4.14 1.76 -4.59
CA LEU A 175 5.15 0.83 -4.08
C LEU A 175 4.45 -0.34 -3.39
N TYR A 176 5.01 -1.53 -3.52
CA TYR A 176 4.70 -2.69 -2.67
C TYR A 176 5.78 -2.84 -1.61
N CYS A 177 5.38 -2.91 -0.34
CA CYS A 177 6.29 -3.00 0.79
C CYS A 177 6.03 -4.30 1.57
N PRO A 178 6.83 -5.37 1.37
CA PRO A 178 6.69 -6.59 2.14
C PRO A 178 7.06 -6.31 3.61
N VAL A 179 6.15 -6.62 4.53
CA VAL A 179 6.47 -6.61 5.97
C VAL A 179 7.15 -7.93 6.30
N THR A 180 8.42 -8.03 5.96
CA THR A 180 9.29 -9.12 6.41
C THR A 180 10.16 -8.60 7.54
N THR A 181 9.84 -9.03 8.76
CA THR A 181 10.55 -8.88 10.06
C THR A 181 10.01 -7.82 11.04
N PRO A 182 10.01 -8.13 12.36
CA PRO A 182 9.34 -7.36 13.40
C PRO A 182 10.22 -6.20 13.89
N VAL A 183 10.78 -5.44 12.95
CA VAL A 183 11.37 -4.16 13.31
C VAL A 183 10.21 -3.18 13.28
N ILE A 184 9.48 -3.10 14.40
CA ILE A 184 8.65 -1.94 14.71
C ILE A 184 9.62 -0.78 14.89
N CYS A 185 10.03 -0.17 13.78
CA CYS A 185 10.53 1.19 13.75
C CYS A 185 9.31 2.04 13.39
N PRO A 186 8.77 2.86 14.32
CA PRO A 186 7.62 3.74 14.07
C PRO A 186 7.90 4.86 13.05
N SER A 187 9.01 4.80 12.31
CA SER A 187 9.52 5.89 11.48
C SER A 187 10.43 5.46 10.34
N SER A 188 10.54 4.17 10.00
CA SER A 188 11.35 3.78 8.84
C SER A 188 10.55 3.89 7.55
N SER A 189 10.49 5.11 7.01
CA SER A 189 10.20 5.45 5.61
C SER A 189 11.30 4.95 4.66
N ASP A 190 11.86 3.77 4.92
CA ASP A 190 12.98 3.24 4.13
C ASP A 190 12.42 2.45 2.95
N ASP A 191 12.16 3.17 1.85
CA ASP A 191 11.77 2.63 0.54
C ASP A 191 12.72 1.54 0.02
N ARG A 192 13.90 1.36 0.64
CA ARG A 192 14.88 0.33 0.29
C ARG A 192 14.30 -1.10 0.29
N PHE A 193 13.25 -1.36 1.05
CA PHE A 193 12.59 -2.68 1.05
C PHE A 193 11.34 -2.76 0.19
N CYS A 194 10.91 -1.64 -0.40
CA CYS A 194 9.73 -1.58 -1.25
C CYS A 194 10.10 -1.76 -2.74
N SER A 195 9.19 -2.35 -3.50
CA SER A 195 9.32 -2.57 -4.94
C SER A 195 8.34 -1.69 -5.70
N LYS A 196 8.76 -1.12 -6.82
CA LYS A 196 7.89 -0.29 -7.65
C LYS A 196 6.83 -1.14 -8.34
N VAL A 197 5.63 -0.60 -8.46
CA VAL A 197 4.55 -1.19 -9.26
C VAL A 197 4.58 -0.56 -10.65
N GLY A 198 4.72 -1.40 -11.66
CA GLY A 198 4.73 -1.04 -13.06
C GLY A 198 3.80 -1.95 -13.85
N VAL A 199 4.11 -2.15 -15.13
CA VAL A 199 3.30 -2.94 -16.05
C VAL A 199 4.16 -3.90 -16.85
N VAL A 200 3.65 -5.11 -17.07
CA VAL A 200 4.18 -6.08 -18.03
C VAL A 200 3.10 -6.46 -19.05
N GLN A 201 3.51 -6.72 -20.28
CA GLN A 201 2.60 -7.18 -21.33
C GLN A 201 2.46 -8.70 -21.27
N LEU A 202 1.24 -9.19 -21.09
CA LEU A 202 0.93 -10.62 -21.06
C LEU A 202 -0.37 -10.86 -21.85
N ASN A 203 -0.30 -11.74 -22.85
CA ASN A 203 -1.43 -12.08 -23.73
C ASN A 203 -2.18 -10.85 -24.32
N GLY A 204 -1.44 -9.80 -24.70
CA GLY A 204 -2.02 -8.59 -25.27
C GLY A 204 -2.68 -7.64 -24.26
N LYS A 205 -2.56 -7.91 -22.96
CA LYS A 205 -3.03 -7.05 -21.87
C LYS A 205 -1.87 -6.55 -21.01
N ARG A 206 -2.07 -5.40 -20.39
CA ARG A 206 -1.11 -4.73 -19.49
C ARG A 206 -1.38 -5.13 -18.04
N HIS A 207 -0.67 -6.13 -17.54
CA HIS A 207 -0.79 -6.59 -16.16
C HIS A 207 0.09 -5.75 -15.24
N LEU A 208 -0.45 -5.34 -14.09
CA LEU A 208 0.38 -4.68 -13.09
C LEU A 208 1.33 -5.71 -12.46
N ALA A 209 2.57 -5.30 -12.22
CA ALA A 209 3.62 -6.18 -11.71
C ALA A 209 4.69 -5.39 -10.97
N LEU A 210 5.53 -6.09 -10.21
CA LEU A 210 6.71 -5.48 -9.62
C LEU A 210 7.76 -5.18 -10.70
N VAL A 211 8.35 -3.99 -10.67
CA VAL A 211 9.38 -3.56 -11.61
C VAL A 211 10.56 -2.93 -10.89
N LYS A 212 11.74 -3.00 -11.49
CA LYS A 212 12.93 -2.32 -10.98
C LYS A 212 12.92 -0.82 -11.34
N ASP A 213 12.58 -0.56 -12.59
CA ASP A 213 12.62 0.76 -13.22
C ASP A 213 11.27 1.03 -13.90
N ASN A 214 11.00 2.31 -14.20
CA ASN A 214 9.79 2.75 -14.90
C ASN A 214 8.48 2.33 -14.21
N PRO A 215 8.18 2.86 -13.01
CA PRO A 215 6.90 2.63 -12.37
C PRO A 215 5.75 3.14 -13.24
N LEU A 216 4.54 2.60 -13.04
CA LEU A 216 3.35 3.14 -13.67
C LEU A 216 2.98 4.46 -12.98
N GLU A 217 3.01 5.55 -13.73
CA GLU A 217 2.53 6.84 -13.25
C GLU A 217 1.01 6.92 -13.33
N VAL A 218 0.40 7.25 -12.18
CA VAL A 218 -1.04 7.22 -11.99
C VAL A 218 -1.55 8.50 -11.36
N SER A 219 -2.82 8.79 -11.61
CA SER A 219 -3.60 9.80 -10.92
C SER A 219 -4.89 9.16 -10.40
N PHE A 220 -5.55 9.82 -9.45
CA PHE A 220 -6.76 9.30 -8.83
C PHE A 220 -7.95 10.19 -9.22
N MET A 221 -8.95 9.58 -9.85
CA MET A 221 -10.18 10.27 -10.21
C MET A 221 -11.31 9.75 -9.33
N GLN A 222 -11.92 10.63 -8.53
CA GLN A 222 -13.05 10.24 -7.69
C GLN A 222 -14.19 9.67 -8.57
N VAL A 223 -14.81 8.59 -8.10
CA VAL A 223 -15.99 7.94 -8.72
C VAL A 223 -17.24 8.78 -8.51
#